data_AF-A0A6P0TCS8-F1
#
_entry.id   AF-A0A6P0TCS8-F1
#
_cell.length_a   1.000
_cell.length_b   1.000
_cell.length_c   1.000
_cell.angle_alpha   90.00
_cell.angle_beta   90.00
_cell.angle_gamma   90.00
#
_symmetry.space_group_name_H-M   'P 1'
#
loop_
_entity.id
_entity.type
_entity.pdbx_description
1 polymer ?
#
loop_
_entity_poly.entity_id
_entity_poly.type
_entity_poly.pdbx_seq_one_letter_code
_entity_poly.pdbx_strand_id
1 'polypeptide(L)'
;MARIRRTDTNLVPNPQAIEQAATTVQPVPGREAIAWLHNQFGLESQHFNPYTLWSTGKEKEWLASCSCNPPANVVPHTIGLPLVRRTPHGFKPTTAALQRFGRHITQ
;
A
#
# COMPACT_ATOMS: atom_id res chain seq x y z
N MET A 1 -19.67 -32.29 -20.97
CA MET A 1 -18.24 -32.13 -21.30
C MET A 1 -17.92 -30.64 -21.34
N ALA A 2 -17.10 -30.14 -20.41
CA ALA A 2 -16.75 -28.71 -20.35
C ALA A 2 -15.65 -28.39 -21.37
N ARG A 3 -15.90 -27.42 -22.26
CA ARG A 3 -14.97 -26.99 -23.31
C ARG A 3 -14.21 -25.76 -22.82
N ILE A 4 -13.02 -25.96 -22.28
CA ILE A 4 -12.14 -24.86 -21.86
C ILE A 4 -11.61 -24.18 -23.13
N ARG A 5 -12.03 -22.94 -23.40
CA ARG A 5 -11.36 -22.09 -24.39
C ARG A 5 -10.03 -21.65 -23.78
N ARG A 6 -8.92 -22.22 -24.24
CA ARG A 6 -7.60 -21.60 -24.07
C ARG A 6 -7.50 -20.50 -25.11
N THR A 7 -7.59 -19.25 -24.69
CA THR A 7 -7.14 -18.13 -25.51
C THR A 7 -5.63 -18.09 -25.35
N ASP A 8 -4.90 -18.57 -26.35
CA ASP A 8 -3.44 -18.39 -26.45
C ASP A 8 -3.15 -16.92 -26.80
N THR A 9 -3.33 -16.04 -25.82
CA THR A 9 -2.90 -14.64 -25.94
C THR A 9 -1.38 -14.62 -25.90
N ASN A 10 -0.75 -14.36 -27.04
CA ASN A 10 0.68 -14.10 -27.11
C ASN A 10 0.94 -12.75 -26.42
N LEU A 11 1.32 -12.80 -25.14
CA LEU A 11 1.76 -11.65 -24.36
C LEU A 11 3.15 -11.26 -24.86
N VAL A 12 3.21 -10.49 -25.94
CA VAL A 12 4.44 -9.76 -26.27
C VAL A 12 4.59 -8.70 -25.16
N PRO A 13 5.64 -8.75 -24.32
CA PRO A 13 5.83 -7.76 -23.29
C PRO A 13 6.04 -6.41 -23.96
N ASN A 14 5.07 -5.50 -23.84
CA ASN A 14 5.20 -4.13 -24.30
C ASN A 14 6.11 -3.36 -23.32
N PRO A 15 7.35 -3.00 -23.69
CA PRO A 15 8.29 -2.32 -22.79
C PRO A 15 7.74 -0.95 -22.35
N GLN A 16 6.98 -0.28 -23.23
CA GLN A 16 6.40 1.03 -22.94
C GLN A 16 5.28 0.97 -21.90
N ALA A 17 4.55 -0.16 -21.80
CA ALA A 17 3.53 -0.34 -20.76
C ALA A 17 4.16 -0.57 -19.37
N ILE A 18 5.32 -1.24 -19.33
CA ILE A 18 6.10 -1.46 -18.10
C ILE A 18 6.63 -0.11 -17.57
N GLU A 19 7.07 0.76 -18.47
CA GLU A 19 7.62 2.08 -18.15
C GLU A 19 6.54 3.12 -17.80
N GLN A 20 5.35 3.04 -18.40
CA GLN A 20 4.21 3.93 -18.06
C GLN A 20 3.49 3.54 -16.76
N ALA A 21 3.59 2.29 -16.33
CA ALA A 21 3.06 1.83 -15.04
C ALA A 21 4.06 1.99 -13.88
N ALA A 22 5.28 2.45 -14.16
CA ALA A 22 6.37 2.61 -13.20
C ALA A 22 6.06 3.72 -12.20
N THR A 23 5.18 3.45 -11.23
CA THR A 23 4.91 4.39 -10.17
C THR A 23 6.04 4.29 -9.15
N THR A 24 6.90 5.32 -9.10
CA THR A 24 8.04 5.32 -8.20
C THR A 24 7.58 5.22 -6.75
N VAL A 25 8.21 4.31 -6.00
CA VAL A 25 7.96 4.16 -4.57
C VAL A 25 8.66 5.27 -3.82
N GLN A 26 7.90 6.05 -3.06
CA GLN A 26 8.38 7.27 -2.40
C GLN A 26 7.88 7.34 -0.95
N PRO A 27 8.66 7.87 -0.01
CA PRO A 27 8.20 8.09 1.35
C PRO A 27 7.11 9.18 1.39
N VAL A 28 6.09 8.99 2.23
CA VAL A 28 5.03 9.98 2.46
C VAL A 28 5.47 10.89 3.62
N PRO A 29 5.61 12.22 3.41
CA PRO A 29 6.10 13.12 4.45
C PRO A 29 5.08 13.38 5.56
N GLY A 30 3.78 13.23 5.27
CA GLY A 30 2.68 13.45 6.21
C GLY A 30 2.29 12.22 7.02
N ARG A 31 1.56 12.45 8.13
CA ARG A 31 0.96 11.39 8.97
C ARG A 31 -0.57 11.46 9.02
N GLU A 32 -1.20 12.03 8.00
CA GLU A 32 -2.65 12.22 7.94
C GLU A 32 -3.43 10.91 8.11
N ALA A 33 -2.98 9.84 7.45
CA ALA A 33 -3.58 8.52 7.59
C ALA A 33 -3.51 8.01 9.05
N ILE A 34 -2.39 8.23 9.74
CA ILE A 34 -2.21 7.81 11.14
C ILE A 34 -3.11 8.66 12.05
N ALA A 35 -3.16 9.98 11.85
CA ALA A 35 -4.04 10.85 12.62
C ALA A 35 -5.53 10.49 12.42
N TRP A 36 -5.91 10.14 11.20
CA TRP A 36 -7.26 9.67 10.91
C TRP A 36 -7.55 8.32 11.60
N LEU A 37 -6.62 7.36 11.55
CA LEU A 37 -6.76 6.07 12.26
C LEU A 37 -6.87 6.26 13.77
N HIS A 38 -6.09 7.17 14.35
CA HIS A 38 -6.22 7.56 15.75
C HIS A 38 -7.63 8.07 16.05
N ASN A 39 -8.14 9.01 15.25
CA ASN A 39 -9.45 9.62 15.49
C ASN A 39 -10.63 8.66 15.29
N GLN A 40 -10.49 7.63 14.45
CA GLN A 40 -11.58 6.69 14.13
C GLN A 40 -11.55 5.41 14.98
N PHE A 41 -10.37 4.95 15.38
CA PHE A 41 -10.18 3.66 16.04
C PHE A 41 -9.41 3.77 17.38
N GLY A 42 -9.02 4.98 17.79
CA GLY A 42 -8.16 5.19 18.95
C GLY A 42 -6.78 4.54 18.83
N LEU A 43 -6.28 4.37 17.60
CA LEU A 43 -4.95 3.79 17.34
C LEU A 43 -3.85 4.82 17.60
N GLU A 44 -3.14 4.65 18.72
CA GLU A 44 -2.05 5.54 19.09
C GLU A 44 -0.89 5.55 18.08
N SER A 45 -0.34 6.75 17.84
CA SER A 45 0.74 6.96 16.86
C SER A 45 2.00 6.14 17.16
N GLN A 46 2.23 5.82 18.44
CA GLN A 46 3.37 5.02 18.89
C GLN A 46 3.45 3.63 18.25
N HIS A 47 2.30 3.03 17.89
CA HIS A 47 2.26 1.72 17.22
C HIS A 47 2.87 1.77 15.81
N PHE A 48 3.00 2.97 15.23
CA PHE A 48 3.54 3.20 13.90
C PHE A 48 5.01 3.64 13.91
N ASN A 49 5.61 3.95 15.07
CA ASN A 49 7.01 4.39 15.19
C ASN A 49 8.05 3.46 14.53
N PRO A 50 7.88 2.11 14.52
CA PRO A 50 8.82 1.22 13.84
C PRO A 50 8.75 1.26 12.30
N TYR A 51 7.83 2.05 11.74
CA TYR A 51 7.51 2.06 10.32
C TYR A 51 7.63 3.45 9.70
N THR A 52 7.93 3.46 8.41
CA THR A 52 7.85 4.63 7.53
C THR A 52 6.66 4.45 6.59
N LEU A 53 5.95 5.54 6.30
CA LEU A 53 4.88 5.55 5.32
C LEU A 53 5.45 5.66 3.91
N TRP A 54 4.92 4.84 3.01
CA TRP A 54 5.32 4.79 1.60
C TRP A 54 4.11 4.91 0.69
N SER A 55 4.29 5.55 -0.45
CA SER A 55 3.35 5.56 -1.56
C SER A 55 3.99 4.84 -2.73
N THR A 56 3.26 3.87 -3.29
CA THR A 56 3.58 3.22 -4.57
C THR A 56 2.62 3.70 -5.67
N GLY A 57 1.89 4.79 -5.42
CA GLY A 57 0.92 5.40 -6.33
C GLY A 57 -0.26 6.08 -5.65
N LYS A 58 -1.28 6.40 -6.46
CA LYS A 58 -2.34 7.35 -6.05
C LYS A 58 -3.32 6.82 -5.00
N GLU A 59 -3.39 5.51 -4.81
CA GLU A 59 -4.53 4.91 -4.10
C GLU A 59 -4.22 4.42 -2.70
N LYS A 60 -2.97 4.02 -2.41
CA LYS A 60 -2.63 3.34 -1.14
C LYS A 60 -1.43 3.97 -0.47
N GLU A 61 -1.52 4.06 0.85
CA GLU A 61 -0.38 4.27 1.73
C GLU A 61 0.01 2.95 2.36
N TRP A 62 1.30 2.74 2.50
CA TRP A 62 1.91 1.50 2.94
C TRP A 62 2.83 1.75 4.12
N LEU A 63 3.05 0.73 4.94
CA LEU A 63 4.02 0.72 6.02
C LEU A 63 5.16 -0.24 5.68
N ALA A 64 6.38 0.27 5.74
CA ALA A 64 7.58 -0.56 5.72
C ALA A 64 8.44 -0.21 6.93
N SER A 65 9.33 -1.11 7.35
CA SER A 65 10.27 -0.80 8.44
C SER A 65 11.06 0.48 8.14
N CYS A 66 11.44 1.24 9.17
CA CYS A 66 12.31 2.41 8.99
C CYS A 66 13.68 2.08 8.37
N SER A 67 14.12 0.82 8.41
CA SER A 67 15.33 0.35 7.73
C SER A 67 15.08 -0.13 6.29
N CYS A 68 13.85 0.01 5.77
CA CYS A 68 13.51 -0.41 4.42
C CYS A 68 14.20 0.49 3.39
N ASN A 69 15.02 -0.11 2.53
CA ASN A 69 15.68 0.57 1.43
C ASN A 69 15.24 -0.09 0.11
N PRO A 70 14.15 0.39 -0.54
CA PRO A 70 13.69 -0.18 -1.79
C PRO A 70 14.74 0.00 -2.90
N PRO A 71 14.95 -1.00 -3.76
CA PRO A 71 15.95 -0.94 -4.82
C PRO A 71 15.62 0.15 -5.83
N ALA A 72 16.61 0.98 -6.20
CA ALA A 72 16.42 2.10 -7.13
C ALA A 72 16.07 1.68 -8.56
N ASN A 73 16.48 0.47 -8.97
CA ASN A 73 16.38 -0.01 -10.35
C ASN A 73 15.20 -0.94 -10.62
N VAL A 74 14.35 -1.17 -9.60
CA VAL A 74 13.14 -2.00 -9.72
C VAL A 74 11.98 -1.18 -9.19
N VAL A 75 10.83 -1.26 -9.85
CA VAL A 75 9.60 -0.62 -9.37
C VAL A 75 8.76 -1.67 -8.66
N PRO A 76 8.83 -1.79 -7.33
CA PRO A 76 8.02 -2.76 -6.61
C PRO A 76 6.56 -2.33 -6.64
N HIS A 77 5.68 -3.26 -7.02
CA HIS A 77 4.23 -3.06 -7.01
C HIS A 77 3.66 -2.94 -5.59
N THR A 78 4.38 -3.45 -4.59
CA THR A 78 3.98 -3.50 -3.19
C THR A 78 5.17 -3.23 -2.28
N ILE A 79 4.96 -2.56 -1.16
CA ILE A 79 6.01 -2.35 -0.15
C ILE A 79 5.45 -2.61 1.25
N GLY A 80 5.95 -3.65 1.91
CA GLY A 80 5.53 -3.99 3.27
C GLY A 80 4.02 -4.26 3.41
N LEU A 81 3.38 -3.55 4.34
CA LEU A 81 1.97 -3.74 4.71
C LEU A 81 1.11 -2.59 4.18
N PRO A 82 0.05 -2.84 3.40
CA PRO A 82 -0.84 -1.77 2.97
C PRO A 82 -1.65 -1.25 4.17
N LEU A 83 -1.62 0.05 4.44
CA LEU A 83 -2.22 0.64 5.63
C LEU A 83 -3.66 1.12 5.35
N VAL A 84 -3.80 2.07 4.43
CA VAL A 84 -5.08 2.68 4.06
C VAL A 84 -5.17 2.85 2.55
N ARG A 85 -6.39 2.88 2.04
CA ARG A 85 -6.70 3.46 0.73
C ARG A 85 -7.10 4.92 0.91
N ARG A 86 -6.56 5.80 0.07
CA ARG A 86 -6.99 7.19 -0.05
C ARG A 86 -8.20 7.23 -1.00
N THR A 87 -9.29 7.80 -0.52
CA THR A 87 -10.54 7.97 -1.26
C THR A 87 -10.91 9.45 -1.29
N PRO A 88 -11.79 9.90 -2.20
CA PRO A 88 -12.29 11.28 -2.19
C PRO A 88 -12.98 11.69 -0.88
N HIS A 89 -13.50 10.72 -0.12
CA HIS A 89 -14.20 10.94 1.15
C HIS A 89 -13.31 10.77 2.38
N GLY A 90 -11.99 10.61 2.21
CA GLY A 90 -11.04 10.39 3.28
C GLY A 90 -10.32 9.04 3.15
N PHE A 91 -10.02 8.39 4.27
CA PHE A 91 -9.23 7.16 4.28
C PHE A 91 -10.11 5.94 4.56
N LYS A 92 -9.70 4.79 4.03
CA LYS A 92 -10.30 3.49 4.34
C LYS A 92 -9.20 2.51 4.75
N PRO A 93 -9.22 1.95 5.98
CA PRO A 93 -8.22 1.00 6.40
C PRO A 93 -8.31 -0.26 5.54
N THR A 94 -7.16 -0.87 5.28
CA THR A 94 -7.12 -2.15 4.59
C THR A 94 -7.41 -3.27 5.60
N THR A 95 -7.88 -4.41 5.11
CA THR A 95 -8.05 -5.60 5.97
C THR A 95 -6.74 -6.01 6.64
N ALA A 96 -5.61 -5.91 5.92
CA ALA A 96 -4.30 -6.27 6.45
C ALA A 96 -3.89 -5.34 7.62
N ALA A 97 -4.20 -4.04 7.52
CA ALA A 97 -3.98 -3.09 8.60
C ALA A 97 -4.84 -3.42 9.82
N LEU A 98 -6.14 -3.68 9.63
CA LEU A 98 -7.05 -4.04 10.72
C LEU A 98 -6.65 -5.35 11.39
N GLN A 99 -6.19 -6.36 10.63
CA GLN A 99 -5.68 -7.60 11.20
C GLN A 99 -4.39 -7.37 12.00
N ARG A 100 -3.48 -6.53 11.50
CA ARG A 100 -2.20 -6.25 12.16
C ARG A 100 -2.35 -5.44 13.43
N PHE A 101 -3.19 -4.41 13.41
CA PHE A 101 -3.31 -3.42 14.48
C PHE A 101 -4.59 -3.56 15.30
N GLY A 102 -5.49 -4.49 14.94
CA GLY A 102 -6.81 -4.64 15.56
C GLY A 102 -6.78 -4.81 17.07
N ARG A 103 -5.75 -5.49 17.61
CA ARG A 103 -5.56 -5.66 19.06
C ARG A 103 -5.24 -4.36 19.82
N HIS A 104 -4.92 -3.28 19.11
CA HIS A 104 -4.56 -1.97 19.66
C HIS A 104 -5.69 -0.94 19.48
N ILE A 105 -6.80 -1.33 18.84
CA ILE A 105 -7.98 -0.48 18.66
C ILE A 105 -8.68 -0.34 20.01
N THR A 106 -9.07 0.89 20.34
CA THR A 106 -9.70 1.22 21.64
C THR A 106 -11.13 1.76 21.50
N GLN A 107 -11.65 1.87 20.27
CA GLN A 107 -12.98 2.38 19.94
C GLN A 107 -13.69 1.52 18.90
#